data_AF-A0AAU5UQM3-F1
#
_entry.id   AF-A0AAU5UQM3-F1
#
_cell.length_a   1.000
_cell.length_b   1.000
_cell.length_c   1.000
_cell.angle_alpha   90.00
_cell.angle_beta   90.00
_cell.angle_gamma   90.00
#
_symmetry.space_group_name_H-M   'P 1'
#
loop_
_entity.id
_entity.type
_entity.pdbx_description
1 polymer ?
#
loop_
_entity_poly.entity_id
_entity_poly.type
_entity_poly.pdbx_seq_one_letter_code
_entity_poly.pdbx_strand_id
1 'polypeptide(L)'
;MPEDPRGEDSQPPFAEPIRLVGGINFTTWPDLKWSRGSSHVALLQSKFTEWHASAPVSVDGVLRGDRLGIDLVARVPKGIPKHEWSLDLGDALHNLRSAFDAVAWGMAHFNDTEPTRPRSVSFPICTEEKQWKKALDDWVGDIHPEFQERLRILQPFTYMPAGAVSMLPMLHDLDIQDKHRDILTVSADLQAINLGGSFEYEDHDTTAVPRVEMRSDIKFGDGAVLGTIHAGAPIRMAGQLILRPAMKVQVAYRDTTYDVLPMLQQFVTETRRCLDILLSGLASPDEPAEGEWSPMDVGPHPA
;
A
#
# COMPACT_ATOMS: atom_id res chain seq x y z
N MET A 1 30.43 -0.81 -68.37
CA MET A 1 30.54 -1.62 -67.14
C MET A 1 29.75 -0.88 -66.09
N PRO A 2 28.50 -1.30 -65.83
CA PRO A 2 27.52 -0.51 -65.10
C PRO A 2 27.66 -0.69 -63.58
N GLU A 3 27.33 0.37 -62.86
CA GLU A 3 27.26 0.47 -61.41
C GLU A 3 26.14 -0.41 -60.84
N ASP A 4 26.43 -0.99 -59.68
CA ASP A 4 25.55 -1.80 -58.84
C ASP A 4 24.73 -0.89 -57.91
N PRO A 5 23.38 -0.85 -58.02
CA PRO A 5 22.56 -0.17 -57.03
C PRO A 5 22.30 -1.13 -55.87
N ARG A 6 23.02 -0.89 -54.77
CA ARG A 6 22.71 -1.42 -53.45
C ARG A 6 21.23 -1.16 -53.14
N GLY A 7 20.49 -2.25 -52.93
CA GLY A 7 19.10 -2.22 -52.49
C GLY A 7 18.99 -1.48 -51.16
N GLU A 8 18.10 -0.50 -51.14
CA GLU A 8 17.64 0.18 -49.95
C GLU A 8 16.96 -0.84 -49.03
N ASP A 9 17.61 -1.12 -47.89
CA ASP A 9 16.97 -1.71 -46.71
C ASP A 9 15.86 -0.76 -46.27
N SER A 10 14.67 -0.96 -46.85
CA SER A 10 13.45 -0.26 -46.50
C SER A 10 12.91 -0.86 -45.21
N GLN A 11 13.57 -0.54 -44.09
CA GLN A 11 13.01 -0.76 -42.77
C GLN A 11 11.73 0.08 -42.68
N PRO A 12 10.54 -0.50 -42.44
CA PRO A 12 9.30 0.27 -42.43
C PRO A 12 9.41 1.37 -41.37
N PRO A 13 8.90 2.59 -41.65
CA PRO A 13 8.95 3.69 -40.71
C PRO A 13 8.32 3.25 -39.39
N PHE A 14 9.00 3.53 -38.28
CA PHE A 14 8.47 3.31 -36.94
C PHE A 14 7.02 3.81 -36.90
N ALA A 15 6.06 2.90 -36.84
CA ALA A 15 4.66 3.26 -36.70
C ALA A 15 4.55 4.14 -35.44
N GLU A 16 3.85 5.27 -35.54
CA GLU A 16 3.62 6.13 -34.40
C GLU A 16 3.05 5.30 -33.23
N PRO A 17 3.58 5.42 -32.01
CA PRO A 17 3.12 4.63 -30.88
C PRO A 17 1.62 4.88 -30.63
N ILE A 18 0.86 3.81 -30.42
CA ILE A 18 -0.60 3.89 -30.29
C ILE A 18 -0.97 4.59 -28.98
N ARG A 19 -1.46 5.83 -29.07
CA ARG A 19 -1.92 6.56 -27.88
C ARG A 19 -3.42 6.33 -27.64
N LEU A 20 -3.74 5.77 -26.48
CA LEU A 20 -5.11 5.52 -26.03
C LEU A 20 -5.58 6.68 -25.15
N VAL A 21 -6.63 7.37 -25.58
CA VAL A 21 -7.22 8.52 -24.88
C VAL A 21 -8.68 8.22 -24.57
N GLY A 22 -9.00 8.17 -23.28
CA GLY A 22 -10.34 7.89 -22.78
C GLY A 22 -11.39 8.85 -23.35
N GLY A 23 -12.46 8.29 -23.90
CA GLY A 23 -13.58 9.03 -24.49
C GLY A 23 -13.33 9.52 -25.92
N ILE A 24 -12.12 9.35 -26.47
CA ILE A 24 -11.80 9.70 -27.86
C ILE A 24 -11.66 8.43 -28.71
N ASN A 25 -10.65 7.63 -28.42
CA ASN A 25 -10.33 6.38 -29.14
C ASN A 25 -10.18 5.19 -28.18
N PHE A 26 -10.52 5.39 -26.91
CA PHE A 26 -10.48 4.34 -25.89
C PHE A 26 -11.57 4.56 -24.84
N THR A 27 -11.87 3.53 -24.06
CA THR A 27 -12.84 3.63 -22.98
C THR A 27 -12.35 4.49 -21.80
N THR A 28 -13.25 5.20 -21.13
CA THR A 28 -12.96 5.95 -19.89
C THR A 28 -12.97 5.08 -18.63
N TRP A 29 -13.37 3.80 -18.73
CA TRP A 29 -13.52 2.91 -17.58
C TRP A 29 -12.25 2.79 -16.70
N PRO A 30 -11.03 2.67 -17.24
CA PRO A 30 -9.81 2.62 -16.43
C PRO A 30 -9.65 3.85 -15.52
N ASP A 31 -9.79 5.06 -16.08
CA ASP A 31 -9.65 6.31 -15.34
C ASP A 31 -10.76 6.46 -14.28
N LEU A 32 -12.00 6.09 -14.62
CA LEU A 32 -13.12 6.12 -13.68
C LEU A 32 -12.90 5.16 -12.50
N LYS A 33 -12.39 3.95 -12.77
CA LYS A 33 -12.08 2.96 -11.73
C LYS A 33 -10.91 3.41 -10.85
N TRP A 34 -9.84 3.93 -11.44
CA TRP A 34 -8.72 4.49 -10.68
C TRP A 34 -9.17 5.66 -9.79
N SER A 35 -9.93 6.61 -10.35
CA SER A 35 -10.47 7.77 -9.63
C SER A 35 -11.37 7.35 -8.47
N ARG A 36 -12.21 6.34 -8.68
CA ARG A 36 -13.04 5.77 -7.62
C ARG A 36 -12.21 5.13 -6.52
N GLY A 37 -11.18 4.34 -6.88
CA GLY A 37 -10.23 3.78 -5.93
C GLY A 37 -9.55 4.87 -5.08
N SER A 38 -9.03 5.90 -5.73
CA SER A 38 -8.42 7.07 -5.07
C SER A 38 -9.40 7.79 -4.12
N SER A 39 -10.66 7.93 -4.51
CA SER A 39 -11.70 8.53 -3.67
C SER A 39 -11.96 7.71 -2.40
N HIS A 40 -11.96 6.37 -2.49
CA HIS A 40 -12.10 5.51 -1.31
C HIS A 40 -10.88 5.59 -0.38
N VAL A 41 -9.66 5.73 -0.93
CA VAL A 41 -8.46 6.01 -0.11
C VAL A 41 -8.60 7.32 0.65
N ALA A 42 -9.02 8.40 -0.02
CA ALA A 42 -9.23 9.70 0.61
C ALA A 42 -10.34 9.66 1.67
N LEU A 43 -11.42 8.91 1.41
CA LEU A 43 -12.51 8.69 2.38
C LEU A 43 -12.01 7.98 3.64
N LEU A 44 -11.26 6.89 3.48
CA LEU A 44 -10.67 6.16 4.60
C LEU A 44 -9.74 7.05 5.43
N GLN A 45 -8.88 7.83 4.77
CA GLN A 45 -7.99 8.79 5.43
C GLN A 45 -8.79 9.84 6.23
N SER A 46 -9.87 10.36 5.65
CA SER A 46 -10.74 11.34 6.31
C SER A 46 -11.44 10.75 7.53
N LYS A 47 -12.04 9.55 7.42
CA LYS A 47 -12.67 8.84 8.55
C LYS A 47 -11.69 8.53 9.66
N PHE A 48 -10.47 8.10 9.31
CA PHE A 48 -9.42 7.87 10.29
C PHE A 48 -9.04 9.15 11.03
N THR A 49 -8.85 10.25 10.31
CA THR A 49 -8.53 11.57 10.88
C THR A 49 -9.64 12.09 11.78
N GLU A 50 -10.90 11.98 11.36
CA GLU A 50 -12.07 12.38 12.13
C GLU A 50 -12.23 11.57 13.41
N TRP A 51 -12.05 10.26 13.33
CA TRP A 51 -12.08 9.39 14.51
C TRP A 51 -10.94 9.74 15.48
N HIS A 52 -9.72 9.90 14.97
CA HIS A 52 -8.56 10.26 15.79
C HIS A 52 -8.74 11.61 16.49
N ALA A 53 -9.36 12.59 15.83
CA ALA A 53 -9.67 13.90 16.42
C ALA A 53 -10.84 13.86 17.42
N SER A 54 -11.88 13.07 17.14
CA SER A 54 -13.15 13.07 17.90
C SER A 54 -13.22 12.05 19.05
N ALA A 55 -12.25 11.15 19.14
CA ALA A 55 -12.12 10.13 20.18
C ALA A 55 -10.64 10.00 20.56
N PRO A 56 -10.08 10.95 21.34
CA PRO A 56 -8.68 10.92 21.69
C PRO A 56 -8.42 9.68 22.53
N VAL A 57 -7.89 8.65 21.89
CA VAL A 57 -7.36 7.48 22.56
C VAL A 57 -6.27 7.96 23.51
N SER A 58 -6.37 7.56 24.77
CA SER A 58 -5.30 7.79 25.74
C SER A 58 -4.75 6.47 26.25
N VAL A 59 -3.54 6.52 26.80
CA VAL A 59 -2.98 5.46 27.61
C VAL A 59 -2.71 6.07 28.98
N ASP A 60 -3.46 5.61 29.97
CA ASP A 60 -3.38 6.08 31.33
C ASP A 60 -2.36 5.23 32.11
N GLY A 61 -1.48 5.87 32.86
CA GLY A 61 -0.63 5.21 33.84
C GLY A 61 -1.39 4.96 35.13
N VAL A 62 -1.69 3.70 35.41
CA VAL A 62 -2.38 3.26 36.62
C VAL A 62 -1.36 2.67 37.59
N LEU A 63 -1.18 3.31 38.75
CA LEU A 63 -0.30 2.79 39.81
C LEU A 63 -0.80 1.42 40.29
N ARG A 64 0.09 0.44 40.32
CA ARG A 64 -0.23 -0.89 40.85
C ARG A 64 -0.40 -0.87 42.37
N GLY A 65 -1.20 -1.79 42.89
CA GLY A 65 -1.45 -1.88 44.34
C GLY A 65 -0.20 -2.17 45.18
N ASP A 66 0.82 -2.81 44.60
CA ASP A 66 2.12 -3.05 45.22
C ASP A 66 3.05 -1.83 45.20
N ARG A 67 2.69 -0.76 44.49
CA ARG A 67 3.50 0.45 44.26
C ARG A 67 4.86 0.20 43.62
N LEU A 68 5.09 -0.98 43.03
CA LEU A 68 6.35 -1.33 42.37
C LEU A 68 6.32 -1.08 40.86
N GLY A 69 5.19 -0.61 40.34
CA GLY A 69 5.07 -0.30 38.93
C GLY A 69 3.77 0.41 38.55
N ILE A 70 3.70 0.78 37.27
CA ILE A 70 2.58 1.49 36.66
C ILE A 70 2.13 0.67 35.45
N ASP A 71 0.85 0.30 35.41
CA ASP A 71 0.26 -0.33 34.24
C ASP A 71 -0.18 0.74 33.23
N LEU A 72 0.17 0.53 31.96
CA LEU A 72 -0.21 1.40 30.85
C LEU A 72 -1.54 0.91 30.27
N VAL A 73 -2.64 1.56 30.65
CA VAL A 73 -4.01 1.12 30.34
C VAL A 73 -4.58 1.97 29.21
N ALA A 74 -4.95 1.32 28.10
CA ALA A 74 -5.61 1.99 26.98
C ALA A 74 -7.02 2.48 27.37
N ARG A 75 -7.35 3.70 26.94
CA ARG A 75 -8.69 4.29 27.01
C ARG A 75 -9.18 4.61 25.62
N VAL A 76 -10.29 3.99 25.24
CA VAL A 76 -10.84 4.07 23.88
C VAL A 76 -12.32 4.46 24.00
N PRO A 77 -12.62 5.75 24.27
CA PRO A 77 -13.96 6.19 24.67
C PRO A 77 -15.01 6.01 23.57
N LYS A 78 -14.60 6.05 22.29
CA LYS A 78 -15.39 5.57 21.17
C LYS A 78 -14.67 4.38 20.57
N GLY A 79 -15.37 3.24 20.44
CA GLY A 79 -14.83 2.06 19.80
C GLY A 79 -14.18 2.36 18.45
N ILE A 80 -13.22 1.53 18.06
CA ILE A 80 -12.49 1.66 16.80
C ILE A 80 -13.41 1.17 15.67
N PRO A 81 -13.78 2.01 14.68
CA PRO A 81 -14.71 1.64 13.61
C PRO A 81 -14.01 0.80 12.51
N LYS A 82 -13.33 -0.28 12.92
CA LYS A 82 -12.49 -1.11 12.04
C LYS A 82 -13.25 -1.75 10.88
N HIS A 83 -14.52 -2.13 11.07
CA HIS A 83 -15.29 -2.79 10.01
C HIS A 83 -15.63 -1.81 8.89
N GLU A 84 -15.99 -0.57 9.23
CA GLU A 84 -16.24 0.47 8.24
C GLU A 84 -14.97 0.79 7.46
N TRP A 85 -13.83 0.90 8.15
CA TRP A 85 -12.53 1.09 7.51
C TRP A 85 -12.13 -0.08 6.61
N SER A 86 -12.48 -1.31 6.98
CA SER A 86 -12.21 -2.49 6.16
C SER A 86 -13.02 -2.45 4.87
N LEU A 87 -14.29 -2.01 4.93
CA LEU A 87 -15.12 -1.85 3.72
C LEU A 87 -14.54 -0.79 2.78
N ASP A 88 -14.10 0.36 3.30
CA ASP A 88 -13.48 1.40 2.47
C ASP A 88 -12.15 0.93 1.85
N LEU A 89 -11.35 0.17 2.60
CA LEU A 89 -10.13 -0.47 2.11
C LEU A 89 -10.44 -1.44 0.96
N GLY A 90 -11.42 -2.33 1.15
CA GLY A 90 -11.86 -3.28 0.15
C GLY A 90 -12.30 -2.61 -1.14
N ASP A 91 -13.15 -1.59 -1.03
CA ASP A 91 -13.60 -0.80 -2.19
C ASP A 91 -12.45 -0.09 -2.91
N ALA A 92 -11.46 0.42 -2.17
CA ALA A 92 -10.27 1.03 -2.76
C ALA A 92 -9.46 0.01 -3.57
N LEU A 93 -9.09 -1.12 -2.95
CA LEU A 93 -8.32 -2.20 -3.58
C LEU A 93 -9.04 -2.75 -4.81
N HIS A 94 -10.34 -3.01 -4.68
CA HIS A 94 -11.16 -3.56 -5.76
C HIS A 94 -11.22 -2.63 -6.98
N ASN A 95 -11.43 -1.34 -6.76
CA ASN A 95 -11.49 -0.38 -7.86
C ASN A 95 -10.12 -0.18 -8.53
N LEU A 96 -9.03 -0.14 -7.76
CA LEU A 96 -7.68 -0.07 -8.33
C LEU A 96 -7.35 -1.32 -9.15
N ARG A 97 -7.66 -2.53 -8.64
CA ARG A 97 -7.46 -3.77 -9.40
C ARG A 97 -8.32 -3.81 -10.66
N SER A 98 -9.59 -3.42 -10.55
CA SER A 98 -10.53 -3.41 -11.68
C SER A 98 -10.15 -2.40 -12.76
N ALA A 99 -9.40 -1.34 -12.44
CA ALA A 99 -8.90 -0.39 -13.44
C ALA A 99 -8.00 -1.09 -14.47
N PHE A 100 -7.17 -2.04 -14.02
CA PHE A 100 -6.34 -2.85 -14.91
C PHE A 100 -7.17 -3.77 -15.81
N ASP A 101 -8.22 -4.42 -15.27
CA ASP A 101 -9.11 -5.27 -16.07
C ASP A 101 -9.87 -4.45 -17.11
N ALA A 102 -10.26 -3.22 -16.79
CA ALA A 102 -10.88 -2.32 -17.75
C ALA A 102 -9.94 -1.95 -18.92
N VAL A 103 -8.63 -1.78 -18.65
CA VAL A 103 -7.64 -1.58 -19.72
C VAL A 103 -7.50 -2.83 -20.57
N ALA A 104 -7.33 -3.99 -19.95
CA ALA A 104 -7.23 -5.26 -20.66
C ALA A 104 -8.44 -5.49 -21.57
N TRP A 105 -9.64 -5.23 -21.05
CA TRP A 105 -10.88 -5.28 -21.81
C TRP A 105 -10.89 -4.31 -22.98
N GLY A 106 -10.53 -3.05 -22.75
CA GLY A 106 -10.47 -2.04 -23.82
C GLY A 106 -9.46 -2.39 -24.90
N MET A 107 -8.27 -2.91 -24.53
CA MET A 107 -7.24 -3.33 -25.49
C MET A 107 -7.70 -4.53 -26.33
N ALA A 108 -8.41 -5.47 -25.73
CA ALA A 108 -8.99 -6.61 -26.43
C ALA A 108 -10.06 -6.22 -27.45
N HIS A 109 -10.71 -5.06 -27.27
CA HIS A 109 -11.73 -4.52 -28.18
C HIS A 109 -11.25 -3.34 -29.04
N PHE A 110 -9.94 -3.11 -29.08
CA PHE A 110 -9.39 -2.00 -29.84
C PHE A 110 -9.69 -2.16 -31.35
N ASN A 111 -10.03 -1.06 -32.02
CA ASN A 111 -10.49 -1.03 -33.42
C ASN A 111 -11.65 -2.00 -33.73
N ASP A 112 -12.64 -2.06 -32.83
CA ASP A 112 -13.84 -2.91 -32.97
C ASP A 112 -13.53 -4.41 -33.12
N THR A 113 -12.36 -4.84 -32.64
CA THR A 113 -12.01 -6.27 -32.55
C THR A 113 -12.87 -6.94 -31.48
N GLU A 114 -13.26 -8.19 -31.69
CA GLU A 114 -13.93 -8.99 -30.65
C GLU A 114 -12.95 -10.07 -30.16
N PRO A 115 -12.70 -10.17 -28.84
CA PRO A 115 -11.81 -11.20 -28.31
C PRO A 115 -12.39 -12.59 -28.57
N THR A 116 -11.52 -13.54 -28.96
CA THR A 116 -11.93 -14.93 -29.19
C THR A 116 -12.48 -15.61 -27.91
N ARG A 117 -11.99 -15.17 -26.75
CA ARG A 117 -12.36 -15.68 -25.42
C ARG A 117 -12.69 -14.53 -24.46
N PRO A 118 -13.88 -13.89 -24.60
CA PRO A 118 -14.22 -12.70 -23.82
C PRO A 118 -14.16 -12.96 -22.31
N ARG A 119 -14.57 -14.15 -21.84
CA ARG A 119 -14.53 -14.51 -20.42
C ARG A 119 -13.13 -14.68 -19.83
N SER A 120 -12.11 -14.81 -20.67
CA SER A 120 -10.71 -14.93 -20.24
C SER A 120 -10.00 -13.57 -20.16
N VAL A 121 -10.60 -12.51 -20.72
CA VAL A 121 -9.99 -11.19 -20.77
C VAL A 121 -9.96 -10.58 -19.38
N SER A 122 -8.75 -10.50 -18.83
CA SER A 122 -8.42 -9.90 -17.55
C SER A 122 -6.96 -9.47 -17.58
N PHE A 123 -6.60 -8.48 -16.78
CA PHE A 123 -5.21 -8.04 -16.71
C PHE A 123 -4.34 -9.15 -16.10
N PRO A 124 -3.32 -9.65 -16.83
CA PRO A 124 -2.43 -10.66 -16.31
C PRO A 124 -1.53 -10.08 -15.22
N ILE A 125 -1.32 -10.85 -14.16
CA ILE A 125 -0.33 -10.57 -13.11
C ILE A 125 0.57 -11.80 -13.01
N CYS A 126 1.64 -11.79 -13.78
CA CYS A 126 2.55 -12.91 -13.95
C CYS A 126 3.82 -12.71 -13.11
N THR A 127 4.02 -13.60 -12.13
CA THR A 127 5.25 -13.69 -11.32
C THR A 127 6.29 -14.62 -11.95
N GLU A 128 5.89 -15.40 -12.96
CA GLU A 128 6.76 -16.32 -13.71
C GLU A 128 6.48 -16.25 -15.21
N GLU A 129 7.50 -16.49 -16.04
CA GLU A 129 7.37 -16.49 -17.51
C GLU A 129 6.36 -17.54 -18.01
N LYS A 130 6.21 -18.67 -17.31
CA LYS A 130 5.21 -19.69 -17.66
C LYS A 130 3.78 -19.15 -17.56
N GLN A 131 3.50 -18.31 -16.58
CA GLN A 131 2.18 -17.67 -16.42
C GLN A 131 1.91 -16.70 -17.58
N TRP A 132 2.95 -16.01 -18.05
CA TRP A 132 2.86 -15.14 -19.22
C TRP A 132 2.56 -15.90 -20.51
N LYS A 133 3.23 -17.04 -20.74
CA LYS A 133 2.93 -17.92 -21.88
C LYS A 133 1.47 -18.37 -21.88
N LYS A 134 0.93 -18.71 -20.71
CA LYS A 134 -0.50 -19.02 -20.57
C LYS A 134 -1.39 -17.82 -20.91
N ALA A 135 -1.05 -16.61 -20.44
CA ALA A 135 -1.83 -15.40 -20.77
C ALA A 135 -1.83 -15.10 -22.28
N LEU A 136 -0.69 -15.32 -22.96
CA LEU A 136 -0.59 -15.26 -24.42
C LEU A 136 -1.54 -16.26 -25.08
N ASP A 137 -1.51 -17.52 -24.64
CA ASP A 137 -2.37 -18.57 -25.18
C ASP A 137 -3.86 -18.31 -24.91
N ASP A 138 -4.20 -17.64 -23.80
CA ASP A 138 -5.58 -17.42 -23.33
C ASP A 138 -6.29 -16.26 -24.07
N TRP A 139 -5.64 -15.10 -24.20
CA TRP A 139 -6.22 -13.94 -24.92
C TRP A 139 -5.19 -12.89 -25.35
N VAL A 140 -4.05 -12.76 -24.67
CA VAL A 140 -3.07 -11.70 -24.96
C VAL A 140 -2.42 -11.90 -26.33
N GLY A 141 -2.29 -13.13 -26.83
CA GLY A 141 -1.76 -13.39 -28.17
C GLY A 141 -2.65 -12.84 -29.30
N ASP A 142 -3.92 -12.57 -29.02
CA ASP A 142 -4.92 -12.14 -30.01
C ASP A 142 -4.99 -10.62 -30.20
N ILE A 143 -4.29 -9.82 -29.37
CA ILE A 143 -4.33 -8.35 -29.42
C ILE A 143 -3.13 -7.76 -30.19
N HIS A 144 -3.18 -6.45 -30.48
CA HIS A 144 -2.10 -5.75 -31.18
C HIS A 144 -0.72 -5.95 -30.50
N PRO A 145 0.36 -6.24 -31.24
CA PRO A 145 1.68 -6.54 -30.66
C PRO A 145 2.21 -5.48 -29.70
N GLU A 146 1.93 -4.20 -29.97
CA GLU A 146 2.33 -3.11 -29.08
C GLU A 146 1.66 -3.21 -27.70
N PHE A 147 0.39 -3.63 -27.63
CA PHE A 147 -0.30 -3.84 -26.36
C PHE A 147 0.22 -5.08 -25.63
N GLN A 148 0.58 -6.13 -26.37
CA GLN A 148 1.24 -7.31 -25.78
C GLN A 148 2.52 -6.90 -25.06
N GLU A 149 3.34 -6.06 -25.69
CA GLU A 149 4.59 -5.58 -25.10
C GLU A 149 4.35 -4.67 -23.90
N ARG A 150 3.40 -3.72 -23.98
CA ARG A 150 3.02 -2.87 -22.83
C ARG A 150 2.54 -3.68 -21.64
N LEU A 151 1.73 -4.71 -21.88
CA LEU A 151 1.30 -5.63 -20.82
C LEU A 151 2.50 -6.40 -20.25
N ARG A 152 3.42 -6.88 -21.11
CA ARG A 152 4.59 -7.70 -20.73
C ARG A 152 5.55 -6.93 -19.83
N ILE A 153 5.94 -5.70 -20.21
CA ILE A 153 6.95 -4.94 -19.46
C ILE A 153 6.52 -4.63 -18.02
N LEU A 154 5.22 -4.58 -17.76
CA LEU A 154 4.67 -4.34 -16.42
C LEU A 154 4.55 -5.61 -15.56
N GLN A 155 4.76 -6.80 -16.13
CA GLN A 155 4.61 -8.04 -15.38
C GLN A 155 5.74 -8.21 -14.36
N PRO A 156 5.44 -8.61 -13.10
CA PRO A 156 6.44 -8.76 -12.05
C PRO A 156 7.69 -9.57 -12.45
N PHE A 157 7.54 -10.62 -13.27
CA PHE A 157 8.66 -11.45 -13.70
C PHE A 157 9.72 -10.73 -14.57
N THR A 158 9.44 -9.54 -15.10
CA THR A 158 10.38 -8.81 -15.98
C THR A 158 11.36 -7.91 -15.24
N TYR A 159 11.06 -7.49 -14.01
CA TYR A 159 11.89 -6.56 -13.24
C TYR A 159 12.13 -6.98 -11.79
N MET A 160 11.41 -7.97 -11.26
CA MET A 160 11.58 -8.43 -9.88
C MET A 160 12.39 -9.72 -9.81
N PRO A 161 13.29 -9.86 -8.82
CA PRO A 161 13.80 -11.16 -8.41
C PRO A 161 12.66 -12.09 -7.97
N ALA A 162 12.83 -13.40 -8.18
CA ALA A 162 11.86 -14.40 -7.73
C ALA A 162 11.60 -14.27 -6.22
N GLY A 163 10.33 -14.16 -5.83
CA GLY A 163 9.89 -14.05 -4.44
C GLY A 163 9.78 -12.62 -3.90
N ALA A 164 10.28 -11.60 -4.61
CA ALA A 164 10.11 -10.22 -4.19
C ALA A 164 8.66 -9.74 -4.36
N VAL A 165 8.22 -8.84 -3.48
CA VAL A 165 6.86 -8.29 -3.49
C VAL A 165 6.84 -7.03 -4.37
N SER A 166 6.03 -7.03 -5.42
CA SER A 166 5.67 -5.80 -6.15
C SER A 166 4.22 -5.41 -5.87
N MET A 167 3.85 -4.19 -6.26
CA MET A 167 2.52 -3.64 -6.05
C MET A 167 1.42 -4.51 -6.68
N LEU A 168 1.62 -5.00 -7.92
CA LEU A 168 0.58 -5.74 -8.65
C LEU A 168 0.16 -7.06 -7.95
N PRO A 169 1.07 -7.97 -7.56
CA PRO A 169 0.73 -9.15 -6.77
C PRO A 169 0.10 -8.79 -5.43
N MET A 170 0.64 -7.78 -4.73
CA MET A 170 0.12 -7.39 -3.41
C MET A 170 -1.30 -6.85 -3.51
N LEU A 171 -1.58 -5.97 -4.49
CA LEU A 171 -2.92 -5.45 -4.76
C LEU A 171 -3.90 -6.57 -5.09
N HIS A 172 -3.49 -7.53 -5.92
CA HIS A 172 -4.32 -8.67 -6.29
C HIS A 172 -4.65 -9.58 -5.09
N ASP A 173 -3.63 -9.93 -4.32
CA ASP A 173 -3.79 -10.80 -3.14
C ASP A 173 -4.67 -10.11 -2.09
N LEU A 174 -4.51 -8.81 -1.89
CA LEU A 174 -5.34 -8.05 -0.94
C LEU A 174 -6.79 -7.88 -1.41
N ASP A 175 -7.06 -7.64 -2.70
CA ASP A 175 -8.44 -7.64 -3.25
C ASP A 175 -9.13 -9.01 -3.08
N ILE A 176 -8.38 -10.11 -3.16
CA ILE A 176 -8.91 -11.45 -2.90
C ILE A 176 -9.14 -11.67 -1.40
N GLN A 177 -8.20 -11.28 -0.55
CA GLN A 177 -8.27 -11.51 0.89
C GLN A 177 -9.38 -10.71 1.58
N ASP A 178 -9.57 -9.45 1.18
CA ASP A 178 -10.58 -8.55 1.74
C ASP A 178 -12.00 -9.13 1.65
N LYS A 179 -12.31 -9.85 0.56
CA LYS A 179 -13.62 -10.51 0.34
C LYS A 179 -13.99 -11.55 1.41
N HIS A 180 -13.03 -11.98 2.24
CA HIS A 180 -13.21 -13.12 3.12
C HIS A 180 -12.81 -12.88 4.59
N ARG A 181 -12.14 -11.77 4.96
CA ARG A 181 -11.58 -11.60 6.32
C ARG A 181 -11.52 -10.15 6.81
N ASP A 182 -11.57 -10.00 8.14
CA ASP A 182 -11.22 -8.77 8.87
C ASP A 182 -9.69 -8.62 8.85
N ILE A 183 -9.16 -7.97 7.81
CA ILE A 183 -7.70 -7.87 7.55
C ILE A 183 -7.03 -6.71 8.31
N LEU A 184 -7.82 -5.81 8.91
CA LEU A 184 -7.30 -4.63 9.58
C LEU A 184 -6.96 -4.89 11.05
N THR A 185 -5.76 -4.45 11.44
CA THR A 185 -5.33 -4.34 12.83
C THR A 185 -5.10 -2.87 13.15
N VAL A 186 -5.43 -2.46 14.38
CA VAL A 186 -5.17 -1.10 14.85
C VAL A 186 -4.21 -1.17 16.02
N SER A 187 -3.14 -0.38 15.94
CA SER A 187 -2.06 -0.35 16.91
C SER A 187 -1.78 1.09 17.35
N ALA A 188 -1.16 1.22 18.51
CA ALA A 188 -0.72 2.50 19.06
C ALA A 188 0.81 2.57 19.03
N ASP A 189 1.35 3.63 18.45
CA ASP A 189 2.77 3.92 18.51
C ASP A 189 3.10 4.65 19.81
N LEU A 190 3.94 4.00 20.63
CA LEU A 190 4.33 4.44 21.96
C LEU A 190 5.83 4.74 22.06
N GLN A 191 6.54 4.95 20.93
CA GLN A 191 8.01 5.06 20.92
C GLN A 191 8.60 6.30 21.64
N ALA A 192 7.80 7.27 22.07
CA ALA A 192 8.28 8.52 22.67
C ALA A 192 7.74 8.79 24.10
N ILE A 193 7.72 7.78 24.98
CA ILE A 193 7.31 8.00 26.37
C ILE A 193 8.47 8.62 27.18
N ASN A 194 8.40 9.92 27.46
CA ASN A 194 9.26 10.55 28.46
C ASN A 194 8.61 10.42 29.85
N LEU A 195 9.11 9.51 30.68
CA LEU A 195 8.52 9.12 31.96
C LEU A 195 9.11 9.82 33.19
N GLY A 196 10.22 10.55 33.03
CA GLY A 196 11.05 11.03 34.14
C GLY A 196 10.41 12.06 35.08
N GLY A 197 9.16 12.47 34.85
CA GLY A 197 8.44 13.45 35.67
C GLY A 197 7.10 12.99 36.22
N SER A 198 6.68 11.74 35.99
CA SER A 198 5.31 11.29 36.32
C SER A 198 5.19 10.53 37.65
N PHE A 199 6.31 10.08 38.22
CA PHE A 199 6.37 9.40 39.51
C PHE A 199 7.69 9.72 40.23
N GLU A 200 7.69 9.52 41.54
CA GLU A 200 8.87 9.69 42.39
C GLU A 200 9.06 8.43 43.24
N TYR A 201 10.32 8.06 43.50
CA TYR A 201 10.64 7.05 44.51
C TYR A 201 10.27 7.58 45.90
N GLU A 202 9.68 6.72 46.73
CA GLU A 202 9.37 7.08 48.11
C GLU A 202 10.66 7.28 48.93
N ASP A 203 11.72 6.55 48.60
CA ASP A 203 13.07 6.74 49.13
C ASP A 203 13.94 7.50 48.11
N HIS A 204 14.38 8.70 48.50
CA HIS A 204 15.17 9.60 47.66
C HIS A 204 16.60 9.09 47.38
N ASP A 205 17.10 8.14 48.17
CA ASP A 205 18.42 7.52 47.94
C ASP A 205 18.36 6.31 46.99
N THR A 206 17.17 6.01 46.45
CA THR A 206 16.96 4.90 45.51
C THR A 206 17.68 5.12 44.18
N THR A 207 18.49 4.14 43.79
CA THR A 207 19.21 4.10 42.50
C THR A 207 18.58 3.17 41.46
N ALA A 208 17.36 2.68 41.73
CA ALA A 208 16.65 1.79 40.82
C ALA A 208 16.39 2.47 39.46
N VAL A 209 16.60 1.73 38.37
CA VAL A 209 16.34 2.20 37.01
C VAL A 209 14.99 1.63 36.55
N PRO A 210 14.02 2.48 36.21
CA PRO A 210 12.74 2.01 35.69
C PRO A 210 12.94 1.27 34.38
N ARG A 211 12.23 0.15 34.20
CA ARG A 211 12.17 -0.58 32.93
C ARG A 211 10.74 -0.60 32.40
N VAL A 212 10.59 -0.46 31.08
CA VAL A 212 9.30 -0.55 30.41
C VAL A 212 9.21 -1.91 29.74
N GLU A 213 8.16 -2.65 30.05
CA GLU A 213 7.82 -3.91 29.39
C GLU A 213 6.53 -3.72 28.61
N MET A 214 6.63 -3.72 27.28
CA MET A 214 5.48 -3.64 26.38
C MET A 214 5.00 -5.04 26.01
N ARG A 215 3.69 -5.23 25.99
CA ARG A 215 3.06 -6.47 25.55
C ARG A 215 2.75 -6.37 24.07
N SER A 216 3.41 -7.21 23.26
CA SER A 216 3.31 -7.18 21.80
C SER A 216 2.10 -7.96 21.24
N ASP A 217 1.47 -8.79 22.04
CA ASP A 217 0.39 -9.73 21.66
C ASP A 217 -1.01 -9.26 22.07
N ILE A 218 -1.12 -8.09 22.70
CA ILE A 218 -2.40 -7.56 23.17
C ILE A 218 -3.11 -6.77 22.09
N LYS A 219 -4.36 -7.15 21.83
CA LYS A 219 -5.28 -6.35 21.00
C LYS A 219 -5.57 -5.03 21.69
N PHE A 220 -5.33 -3.94 20.97
CA PHE A 220 -5.65 -2.61 21.44
C PHE A 220 -7.17 -2.47 21.65
N GLY A 221 -7.59 -2.07 22.85
CA GLY A 221 -8.99 -1.94 23.22
C GLY A 221 -9.15 -1.22 24.56
N ASP A 222 -10.36 -0.77 24.86
CA ASP A 222 -10.61 -0.06 26.12
C ASP A 222 -10.30 -0.95 27.34
N GLY A 223 -9.53 -0.42 28.28
CA GLY A 223 -9.07 -1.13 29.48
C GLY A 223 -7.92 -2.12 29.24
N ALA A 224 -7.44 -2.28 28.01
CA ALA A 224 -6.32 -3.18 27.73
C ALA A 224 -5.03 -2.67 28.39
N VAL A 225 -4.34 -3.53 29.13
CA VAL A 225 -3.00 -3.23 29.69
C VAL A 225 -1.96 -3.48 28.60
N LEU A 226 -1.44 -2.41 28.00
CA LEU A 226 -0.50 -2.47 26.88
C LEU A 226 0.94 -2.78 27.33
N GLY A 227 1.24 -2.54 28.59
CA GLY A 227 2.56 -2.72 29.16
C GLY A 227 2.61 -2.30 30.61
N THR A 228 3.75 -2.53 31.24
CA THR A 228 4.02 -2.17 32.62
C THR A 228 5.36 -1.49 32.72
N ILE A 229 5.40 -0.37 33.43
CA ILE A 229 6.63 0.26 33.90
C ILE A 229 6.96 -0.38 35.24
N HIS A 230 8.07 -1.09 35.33
CA HIS A 230 8.57 -1.62 36.59
C HIS A 230 9.54 -0.60 37.17
N ALA A 231 9.21 -0.02 38.32
CA ALA A 231 10.04 0.98 38.98
C ALA A 231 11.22 0.36 39.75
N GLY A 232 11.12 -0.92 40.14
CA GLY A 232 12.16 -1.62 40.90
C GLY A 232 12.23 -1.25 42.39
N ALA A 233 11.49 -0.22 42.82
CA ALA A 233 11.32 0.21 44.20
C ALA A 233 9.95 0.88 44.37
N PRO A 234 9.45 1.05 45.61
CA PRO A 234 8.18 1.74 45.88
C PRO A 234 8.18 3.18 45.34
N ILE A 235 7.12 3.51 44.61
CA ILE A 235 6.91 4.83 44.02
C ILE A 235 5.57 5.44 44.43
N ARG A 236 5.52 6.76 44.39
CA ARG A 236 4.29 7.55 44.44
C ARG A 236 4.10 8.29 43.12
N MET A 237 2.86 8.45 42.68
CA MET A 237 2.55 9.27 41.51
C MET A 237 2.77 10.75 41.85
N ALA A 238 3.57 11.44 41.05
CA ALA A 238 3.79 12.89 41.17
C ALA A 238 2.75 13.70 40.37
N GLY A 239 1.98 13.02 39.51
CA GLY A 239 0.88 13.58 38.74
C GLY A 239 0.13 12.49 37.98
N GLN A 240 -0.76 12.88 37.07
CA GLN A 240 -1.36 11.94 36.13
C GLN A 240 -0.39 11.65 34.98
N LEU A 241 -0.20 10.36 34.68
CA LEU A 241 0.48 9.92 33.47
C LEU A 241 -0.60 9.65 32.42
N ILE A 242 -0.75 10.53 31.44
CA ILE A 242 -1.68 10.35 30.32
C ILE A 242 -0.87 10.52 29.04
N LEU A 243 -0.84 9.47 28.23
CA LEU A 243 -0.15 9.45 26.94
C LEU A 243 -1.19 9.48 25.82
N ARG A 244 -0.87 10.21 24.75
CA ARG A 244 -1.68 10.26 23.54
C ARG A 244 -0.90 9.62 22.40
N PRO A 245 -1.08 8.32 22.14
CA PRO A 245 -0.34 7.66 21.09
C PRO A 245 -0.79 8.14 19.70
N ALA A 246 0.13 8.11 18.75
CA ALA A 246 -0.24 8.10 17.35
C ALA A 246 -0.86 6.74 17.03
N MET A 247 -2.11 6.74 16.56
CA MET A 247 -2.77 5.50 16.14
C MET A 247 -2.32 5.14 14.73
N LYS A 248 -2.17 3.84 14.46
CA LYS A 248 -1.86 3.29 13.14
C LYS A 248 -2.90 2.24 12.77
N VAL A 249 -3.33 2.26 11.52
CA VAL A 249 -4.14 1.20 10.92
C VAL A 249 -3.22 0.39 10.04
N GLN A 250 -3.21 -0.91 10.26
CA GLN A 250 -2.22 -1.83 9.71
C GLN A 250 -2.89 -3.04 9.08
N VAL A 251 -2.24 -3.58 8.05
CA VAL A 251 -2.60 -4.87 7.46
C VAL A 251 -1.39 -5.79 7.52
N ALA A 252 -1.63 -7.05 7.86
CA ALA A 252 -0.61 -8.08 7.74
C ALA A 252 -0.65 -8.66 6.31
N TYR A 253 0.47 -8.63 5.61
CA TYR A 253 0.61 -9.24 4.30
C TYR A 253 1.89 -10.06 4.25
N ARG A 254 1.74 -11.38 4.06
CA ARG A 254 2.80 -12.37 4.26
C ARG A 254 3.39 -12.22 5.68
N ASP A 255 4.71 -12.09 5.80
CA ASP A 255 5.41 -11.96 7.08
C ASP A 255 5.66 -10.50 7.48
N THR A 256 5.04 -9.53 6.79
CA THR A 256 5.26 -8.10 6.99
C THR A 256 3.97 -7.37 7.33
N THR A 257 4.04 -6.39 8.22
CA THR A 257 2.94 -5.48 8.56
C THR A 257 3.13 -4.15 7.84
N TYR A 258 2.08 -3.66 7.20
CA TYR A 258 2.08 -2.39 6.46
C TYR A 258 1.12 -1.39 7.08
N ASP A 259 1.54 -0.14 7.20
CA ASP A 259 0.64 0.96 7.51
C ASP A 259 -0.27 1.21 6.30
N VAL A 260 -1.59 1.21 6.53
CA VAL A 260 -2.59 1.15 5.47
C VAL A 260 -2.61 2.41 4.61
N LEU A 261 -2.53 3.59 5.23
CA LEU A 261 -2.65 4.85 4.49
C LEU A 261 -1.46 5.09 3.54
N PRO A 262 -0.18 4.99 3.97
CA PRO A 262 0.94 5.13 3.05
C PRO A 262 0.95 4.08 1.94
N MET A 263 0.63 2.82 2.27
CA MET A 263 0.52 1.74 1.29
C MET A 263 -0.53 2.04 0.22
N LEU A 264 -1.72 2.49 0.62
CA LEU A 264 -2.78 2.82 -0.34
C LEU A 264 -2.43 4.02 -1.22
N GLN A 265 -1.79 5.05 -0.65
CA GLN A 265 -1.28 6.18 -1.44
C GLN A 265 -0.27 5.70 -2.48
N GLN A 266 0.64 4.80 -2.11
CA GLN A 266 1.57 4.18 -3.05
C GLN A 266 0.83 3.37 -4.12
N PHE A 267 -0.21 2.62 -3.77
CA PHE A 267 -1.01 1.87 -4.75
C PHE A 267 -1.72 2.79 -5.74
N VAL A 268 -2.28 3.91 -5.29
CA VAL A 268 -2.91 4.90 -6.17
C VAL A 268 -1.90 5.46 -7.17
N THR A 269 -0.72 5.88 -6.69
CA THR A 269 0.36 6.42 -7.53
C THR A 269 0.88 5.40 -8.53
N GLU A 270 1.23 4.20 -8.08
CA GLU A 270 1.77 3.15 -8.95
C GLU A 270 0.72 2.64 -9.94
N THR A 271 -0.56 2.57 -9.54
CA THR A 271 -1.64 2.23 -10.48
C THR A 271 -1.73 3.28 -11.57
N ARG A 272 -1.69 4.58 -11.23
CA ARG A 272 -1.70 5.64 -12.24
C ARG A 272 -0.54 5.50 -13.22
N ARG A 273 0.68 5.33 -12.69
CA ARG A 273 1.89 5.16 -13.50
C ARG A 273 1.78 3.97 -14.47
N CYS A 274 1.29 2.83 -13.99
CA CYS A 274 1.07 1.65 -14.84
C CYS A 274 -0.01 1.91 -15.90
N LEU A 275 -1.10 2.59 -15.56
CA LEU A 275 -2.13 2.97 -16.53
C LEU A 275 -1.57 3.91 -17.60
N ASP A 276 -0.73 4.87 -17.22
CA ASP A 276 -0.09 5.79 -18.18
C ASP A 276 0.78 5.04 -19.19
N ILE A 277 1.57 4.07 -18.73
CA ILE A 277 2.38 3.20 -19.61
C ILE A 277 1.49 2.36 -20.53
N LEU A 278 0.39 1.81 -20.03
CA LEU A 278 -0.53 1.01 -20.84
C LEU A 278 -1.24 1.86 -21.89
N LEU A 279 -1.64 3.08 -21.55
CA LEU A 279 -2.42 3.96 -22.42
C LEU A 279 -1.54 4.70 -23.44
N SER A 280 -0.37 5.20 -23.03
CA SER A 280 0.48 6.03 -23.87
C SER A 280 1.75 5.34 -24.38
N GLY A 281 2.10 4.17 -23.84
CA GLY A 281 3.40 3.53 -24.09
C GLY A 281 4.48 4.06 -23.14
N LEU A 282 5.70 3.54 -23.28
CA LEU A 282 6.86 4.16 -22.64
C LEU A 282 7.18 5.47 -23.37
N ALA A 283 7.50 6.53 -22.62
CA ALA A 283 7.99 7.77 -23.21
C ALA A 283 9.19 7.45 -24.12
N SER A 284 9.21 8.01 -25.33
CA SER A 284 10.38 7.90 -26.20
C SER A 284 11.59 8.51 -25.49
N PRO A 285 12.82 7.98 -25.63
CA PRO A 285 14.02 8.56 -25.03
C PRO A 285 14.24 10.06 -25.31
N ASP A 286 13.58 10.59 -26.34
CA ASP A 286 13.69 11.97 -26.80
C ASP A 286 12.69 12.95 -26.14
N GLU A 287 11.78 12.48 -25.29
CA GLU A 287 10.98 13.38 -24.43
C GLU A 287 11.75 13.65 -23.13
N PRO A 288 12.06 14.91 -22.78
CA PRO A 288 12.75 15.20 -21.53
C PRO A 288 11.87 14.74 -20.38
N ALA A 289 12.41 13.81 -19.58
CA ALA A 289 11.81 13.38 -18.34
C ALA A 289 11.68 14.59 -17.40
N GLU A 290 10.53 15.25 -17.40
CA GLU A 290 10.17 16.11 -16.28
C GLU A 290 10.01 15.23 -15.04
N GLY A 291 11.04 15.23 -14.20
CA GLY A 291 11.07 14.53 -12.92
C GLY A 291 12.08 13.40 -12.88
N GLU A 292 13.37 13.74 -13.01
CA GLU A 292 14.46 12.85 -12.63
C GLU A 292 14.26 12.35 -11.19
N TRP A 293 14.09 11.04 -11.09
CA TRP A 293 14.11 10.27 -9.86
C TRP A 293 15.43 10.51 -9.11
N SER A 294 15.35 11.02 -7.87
CA SER A 294 16.48 11.01 -6.94
C SER A 294 16.47 9.70 -6.14
N PRO A 295 17.52 8.87 -6.23
CA PRO A 295 17.70 7.78 -5.28
C PRO A 295 17.87 8.38 -3.87
N MET A 296 17.24 7.78 -2.86
CA MET A 296 17.39 8.22 -1.47
C MET A 296 18.87 8.20 -1.06
N ASP A 297 19.39 9.37 -0.70
CA ASP A 297 20.71 9.53 -0.07
C ASP A 297 20.64 8.91 1.32
N VAL A 298 21.27 7.74 1.48
CA VAL A 298 21.50 7.15 2.80
C VAL A 298 22.67 7.91 3.39
N GLY A 299 22.35 8.90 4.23
CA GLY A 299 23.34 9.68 4.96
C GLY A 299 24.36 8.80 5.67
N PRO A 300 25.60 9.29 5.88
CA PRO A 300 26.71 8.47 6.32
C PRO A 300 26.46 7.86 7.70
N HIS A 301 26.80 6.57 7.83
CA HIS A 301 26.86 5.88 9.11
C HIS A 301 27.78 6.64 10.08
N PRO A 302 27.34 6.90 11.32
CA PRO A 302 28.21 7.50 12.32
C PRO A 302 29.30 6.50 12.74
N ALA A 303 30.51 7.03 12.89
CA ALA A 303 31.72 6.32 13.35
C ALA A 303 31.65 5.94 14.84
#